data_AF-A0A432XJW0-F1
#
_entry.id   AF-A0A432XJW0-F1
#
_cell.length_a   1.000
_cell.length_b   1.000
_cell.length_c   1.000
_cell.angle_alpha   90.00
_cell.angle_beta   90.00
_cell.angle_gamma   90.00
#
_symmetry.space_group_name_H-M   'P 1'
#
loop_
_entity.id
_entity.type
_entity.pdbx_description
1 polymer ?
#
loop_
_entity_poly.entity_id
_entity_poly.type
_entity_poly.pdbx_seq_one_letter_code
_entity_poly.pdbx_strand_id
1 'polypeptide(L)'
;MKKGLALAVALTTLSTSAVVSQPANAADEKLNAWQHCGLGAAVFPSNGTAAAISNIIWDLGTTALTSATVSKETCNSELVQTARFIDENYEQLETELAIGEGRHVDTMLTMLKVDSAERETVLNELRGSLVIDETRSNSEKAQALFYSAQNLLNS
;
A
#
# COMPACT_ATOMS: atom_id res chain seq x y z
N MET A 1 -37.21 3.02 -64.32
CA MET A 1 -36.77 4.42 -64.13
C MET A 1 -36.12 4.56 -62.76
N LYS A 2 -34.93 5.19 -62.71
CA LYS A 2 -34.17 5.73 -61.54
C LYS A 2 -33.81 4.72 -60.44
N LYS A 3 -32.66 4.02 -60.55
CA LYS A 3 -31.28 4.41 -60.14
C LYS A 3 -31.13 4.66 -58.63
N GLY A 4 -30.50 3.69 -57.95
CA GLY A 4 -29.87 3.81 -56.64
C GLY A 4 -28.75 2.76 -56.54
N LEU A 5 -27.57 3.12 -57.08
CA LEU A 5 -26.27 2.46 -56.96
C LEU A 5 -25.60 3.03 -55.69
N ALA A 6 -25.05 2.28 -54.73
CA ALA A 6 -23.74 1.61 -54.71
C ALA A 6 -23.64 0.79 -53.38
N LEU A 7 -23.13 -0.46 -53.33
CA LEU A 7 -21.71 -0.91 -53.28
C LEU A 7 -20.79 -0.03 -52.42
N ALA A 8 -19.87 -0.50 -51.58
CA ALA A 8 -19.48 -1.82 -51.06
C ALA A 8 -18.43 -1.58 -49.93
N VAL A 9 -18.39 -2.51 -48.97
CA VAL A 9 -17.26 -3.06 -48.17
C VAL A 9 -15.88 -2.35 -48.17
N ALA A 10 -15.37 -2.06 -46.96
CA ALA A 10 -13.96 -2.22 -46.51
C ALA A 10 -13.92 -2.00 -44.97
N LEU A 11 -13.88 -3.03 -44.12
CA LEU A 11 -12.70 -3.75 -43.59
C LEU A 11 -11.45 -2.89 -43.28
N THR A 12 -10.90 -3.12 -42.08
CA THR A 12 -9.56 -2.79 -41.54
C THR A 12 -9.36 -1.52 -40.68
N THR A 13 -9.31 -1.79 -39.36
CA THR A 13 -8.29 -1.39 -38.37
C THR A 13 -7.98 0.10 -38.13
N LEU A 14 -8.29 0.57 -36.92
CA LEU A 14 -7.27 0.96 -35.94
C LEU A 14 -7.91 1.07 -34.54
N SER A 15 -7.78 0.01 -33.74
CA SER A 15 -7.92 0.12 -32.29
C SER A 15 -6.70 0.88 -31.80
N THR A 16 -6.82 2.20 -31.63
CA THR A 16 -5.82 2.97 -30.89
C THR A 16 -5.91 2.60 -29.43
N SER A 17 -5.18 1.54 -29.04
CA SER A 17 -4.70 1.40 -27.68
C SER A 17 -3.86 2.65 -27.38
N ALA A 18 -4.45 3.60 -26.66
CA ALA A 18 -3.69 4.63 -26.00
C ALA A 18 -2.81 3.93 -24.96
N VAL A 19 -1.58 3.59 -25.34
CA VAL A 19 -0.49 3.39 -24.40
C VAL A 19 -0.28 4.75 -23.73
N VAL A 20 -0.99 4.96 -22.62
CA VAL A 20 -0.65 6.00 -21.67
C VAL A 20 0.66 5.52 -21.04
N SER A 21 1.78 5.89 -21.67
CA SER A 21 3.07 5.92 -20.98
C SER A 21 2.95 6.98 -19.90
N GLN A 22 2.43 6.59 -18.73
CA GLN A 22 2.47 7.45 -17.56
C GLN A 22 3.96 7.72 -17.28
N PRO A 23 4.38 8.98 -17.14
CA PRO A 23 5.70 9.26 -16.63
C PRO A 23 5.75 8.66 -15.23
N ALA A 24 6.69 7.73 -15.03
CA ALA A 24 7.10 7.29 -13.72
C ALA A 24 7.78 8.47 -13.02
N ASN A 25 6.98 9.41 -12.52
CA ASN A 25 7.42 10.37 -11.51
C ASN A 25 7.50 9.62 -10.17
N ALA A 26 8.37 8.62 -10.09
CA ALA A 26 8.78 7.96 -8.86
C ALA A 26 9.99 8.72 -8.28
N ALA A 27 9.87 10.04 -8.16
CA ALA A 27 10.89 10.90 -7.58
C ALA A 27 10.47 11.21 -6.14
N ASP A 28 11.18 10.61 -5.18
CA ASP A 28 11.14 10.89 -3.74
C ASP A 28 9.83 10.67 -2.96
N GLU A 29 8.84 9.96 -3.51
CA GLU A 29 7.68 9.58 -2.71
C GLU A 29 8.01 8.37 -1.83
N LYS A 30 8.01 8.59 -0.51
CA LYS A 30 8.20 7.56 0.51
C LYS A 30 7.26 6.39 0.22
N LEU A 31 7.84 5.23 -0.10
CA LEU A 31 7.06 4.06 -0.50
C LEU A 31 6.06 3.69 0.62
N ASN A 32 4.79 3.89 0.36
CA ASN A 32 3.70 3.38 1.17
C ASN A 32 2.97 2.26 0.44
N ALA A 33 2.87 1.10 1.08
CA ALA A 33 2.31 -0.08 0.45
C ALA A 33 0.81 0.07 0.12
N TRP A 34 0.02 0.76 0.96
CA TRP A 34 -1.39 1.04 0.69
C TRP A 34 -1.60 2.13 -0.37
N GLN A 35 -0.64 3.03 -0.61
CA GLN A 35 -0.78 4.07 -1.64
C GLN A 35 -0.26 3.61 -3.01
N HIS A 36 0.75 2.74 -3.02
CA HIS A 36 1.52 2.41 -4.23
C HIS A 36 1.33 0.97 -4.72
N CYS A 37 0.73 0.10 -3.90
CA CYS A 37 0.34 -1.25 -4.30
C CYS A 37 -1.18 -1.37 -4.30
N GLY A 38 -1.72 -2.39 -4.95
CA GLY A 38 -3.13 -2.70 -4.95
C GLY A 38 -3.93 -2.06 -6.07
N LEU A 39 -5.21 -2.43 -6.13
CA LEU A 39 -6.14 -1.91 -7.13
C LEU A 39 -6.36 -0.39 -6.97
N GLY A 40 -6.32 0.12 -5.74
CA GLY A 40 -6.47 1.55 -5.46
C GLY A 40 -5.37 2.39 -6.11
N ALA A 41 -4.13 1.92 -6.09
CA ALA A 41 -3.03 2.57 -6.81
C ALA A 41 -3.25 2.57 -8.33
N ALA A 42 -3.99 1.59 -8.86
CA ALA A 42 -4.33 1.51 -10.27
C ALA A 42 -5.44 2.49 -10.69
N VAL A 43 -6.44 2.61 -9.84
CA VAL A 43 -7.62 3.45 -10.10
C VAL A 43 -7.31 4.92 -9.79
N PHE A 44 -6.46 5.17 -8.80
CA PHE A 44 -6.09 6.51 -8.31
C PHE A 44 -4.58 6.76 -8.39
N PRO A 45 -3.95 6.67 -9.58
CA PRO A 45 -2.49 6.69 -9.73
C PRO A 45 -1.83 8.03 -9.37
N SER A 46 -2.60 9.10 -9.26
CA SER A 46 -2.13 10.44 -8.89
C SER A 46 -2.72 10.95 -7.57
N ASN A 47 -3.38 10.09 -6.80
CA ASN A 47 -3.98 10.44 -5.52
C ASN A 47 -3.74 9.32 -4.51
N GLY A 48 -2.58 9.34 -3.86
CA GLY A 48 -2.17 8.32 -2.89
C GLY A 48 -3.17 8.13 -1.75
N THR A 49 -3.81 9.21 -1.28
CA THR A 49 -4.86 9.10 -0.24
C THR A 49 -6.09 8.34 -0.74
N ALA A 50 -6.57 8.64 -1.95
CA ALA A 50 -7.67 7.89 -2.54
C ALA A 50 -7.29 6.44 -2.83
N ALA A 51 -6.06 6.19 -3.29
CA ALA A 51 -5.51 4.85 -3.46
C ALA A 51 -5.51 4.06 -2.15
N ALA A 52 -4.97 4.63 -1.06
CA ALA A 52 -4.96 4.03 0.27
C ALA A 52 -6.35 3.72 0.80
N ILE A 53 -7.27 4.69 0.73
CA ILE A 53 -8.65 4.48 1.19
C ILE A 53 -9.33 3.38 0.37
N SER A 54 -9.17 3.37 -0.96
CA SER A 54 -9.79 2.33 -1.79
C SER A 54 -9.16 0.95 -1.53
N ASN A 55 -7.85 0.89 -1.29
CA ASN A 55 -7.15 -0.35 -0.93
C ASN A 55 -7.54 -0.87 0.46
N ILE A 56 -7.93 0.01 1.38
CA ILE A 56 -8.50 -0.40 2.67
C ILE A 56 -9.95 -0.90 2.48
N ILE A 57 -10.78 -0.14 1.76
CA ILE A 57 -12.23 -0.42 1.63
C ILE A 57 -12.53 -1.60 0.72
N TRP A 58 -11.95 -1.65 -0.48
CA TRP A 58 -12.27 -2.69 -1.47
C TRP A 58 -11.53 -4.00 -1.25
N ASP A 59 -10.57 -3.99 -0.33
CA ASP A 59 -9.61 -5.07 -0.25
C ASP A 59 -9.43 -5.73 1.11
N LEU A 60 -10.06 -5.17 2.16
CA LEU A 60 -9.79 -5.58 3.53
C LEU A 60 -8.27 -5.68 3.80
N GLY A 61 -7.44 -4.87 3.13
CA GLY A 61 -5.97 -4.89 3.19
C GLY A 61 -5.24 -5.96 2.36
N THR A 62 -5.87 -7.07 1.93
CA THR A 62 -5.12 -8.26 1.44
C THR A 62 -4.74 -8.27 -0.05
N THR A 63 -5.58 -7.76 -0.97
CA THR A 63 -5.16 -7.56 -2.38
C THR A 63 -4.41 -6.24 -2.58
N ALA A 64 -4.45 -5.35 -1.57
CA ALA A 64 -3.78 -4.05 -1.58
C ALA A 64 -2.27 -4.21 -1.66
N LEU A 65 -1.78 -5.36 -1.19
CA LEU A 65 -0.37 -5.66 -1.08
C LEU A 65 0.08 -6.76 -2.06
N THR A 66 -0.83 -7.29 -2.88
CA THR A 66 -0.53 -8.41 -3.80
C THR A 66 -0.79 -8.12 -5.28
N SER A 67 -1.52 -7.04 -5.63
CA SER A 67 -1.75 -6.65 -7.03
C SER A 67 -1.01 -5.37 -7.41
N ALA A 68 -0.19 -5.44 -8.46
CA ALA A 68 0.72 -4.36 -8.83
C ALA A 68 0.09 -3.39 -9.85
N THR A 69 0.16 -2.09 -9.56
CA THR A 69 0.21 -1.06 -10.61
C THR A 69 1.55 -0.37 -10.73
N VAL A 70 2.40 -0.44 -9.69
CA VAL A 70 3.72 0.18 -9.68
C VAL A 70 4.80 -0.91 -9.67
N SER A 71 4.95 -1.65 -10.78
CA SER A 71 5.95 -2.73 -10.98
C SER A 71 5.93 -3.91 -9.98
N LYS A 72 6.37 -5.10 -10.42
CA LYS A 72 6.44 -6.28 -9.53
C LYS A 72 7.52 -6.09 -8.47
N GLU A 73 8.66 -5.50 -8.81
CA GLU A 73 9.75 -5.27 -7.85
C GLU A 73 9.34 -4.39 -6.66
N THR A 74 8.62 -3.28 -6.88
CA THR A 74 8.27 -2.35 -5.80
C THR A 74 7.30 -2.98 -4.78
N CYS A 75 6.26 -3.69 -5.25
CA CYS A 75 5.29 -4.35 -4.37
C CYS A 75 5.77 -5.65 -3.74
N ASN A 76 6.96 -6.13 -4.11
CA ASN A 76 7.63 -7.25 -3.43
C ASN A 76 8.81 -6.80 -2.56
N SER A 77 9.04 -5.49 -2.42
CA SER A 77 10.10 -4.95 -1.59
C SER A 77 9.96 -5.36 -0.12
N GLU A 78 11.08 -5.39 0.61
CA GLU A 78 11.10 -5.70 2.05
C GLU A 78 10.14 -4.79 2.83
N LEU A 79 10.05 -3.52 2.44
CA LEU A 79 9.16 -2.54 3.08
C LEU A 79 7.67 -2.90 2.92
N VAL A 80 7.27 -3.38 1.74
CA VAL A 80 5.90 -3.85 1.50
C VAL A 80 5.62 -5.16 2.24
N GLN A 81 6.63 -6.02 2.40
CA GLN A 81 6.51 -7.21 3.24
C GLN A 81 6.34 -6.84 4.73
N THR A 82 7.03 -5.81 5.21
CA THR A 82 6.83 -5.28 6.57
C THR A 82 5.42 -4.71 6.73
N ALA A 83 4.94 -3.93 5.76
CA ALA A 83 3.57 -3.43 5.77
C ALA A 83 2.53 -4.57 5.81
N ARG A 84 2.72 -5.63 5.00
CA ARG A 84 1.89 -6.85 5.03
C ARG A 84 1.91 -7.54 6.38
N PHE A 85 3.09 -7.72 6.95
CA PHE A 85 3.22 -8.35 8.25
C PHE A 85 2.45 -7.57 9.33
N ILE A 86 2.53 -6.23 9.30
CA ILE A 86 1.81 -5.37 10.24
C ILE A 86 0.30 -5.47 10.06
N ASP A 87 -0.18 -5.48 8.81
CA ASP A 87 -1.60 -5.61 8.49
C ASP A 87 -2.17 -6.97 8.95
N GLU A 88 -1.49 -8.06 8.60
CA GLU A 88 -1.93 -9.43 8.89
C GLU A 88 -1.87 -9.79 10.38
N ASN A 89 -1.01 -9.11 11.16
CA ASN A 89 -0.78 -9.41 12.58
C ASN A 89 -1.17 -8.24 13.51
N TYR A 90 -2.02 -7.32 13.03
CA TYR A 90 -2.30 -6.08 13.76
C TYR A 90 -2.85 -6.32 15.17
N GLU A 91 -3.75 -7.29 15.35
CA GLU A 91 -4.36 -7.57 16.66
C GLU A 91 -3.32 -8.03 17.70
N GLN A 92 -2.37 -8.86 17.27
CA GLN A 92 -1.26 -9.30 18.11
C GLN A 92 -0.32 -8.13 18.40
N LEU A 93 0.00 -7.33 17.38
CA LEU A 93 0.85 -6.15 17.53
C LEU A 93 0.24 -5.11 18.47
N GLU A 94 -1.06 -4.83 18.39
CA GLU A 94 -1.78 -3.90 19.27
C GLU A 94 -1.64 -4.34 20.74
N THR A 95 -1.85 -5.63 21.01
CA THR A 95 -1.72 -6.19 22.35
C THR A 95 -0.27 -6.18 22.84
N GLU A 96 0.67 -6.68 22.03
CA GLU A 96 2.08 -6.80 22.40
C GLU A 96 2.76 -5.42 22.54
N LEU A 97 2.39 -4.44 21.72
CA LEU A 97 2.81 -3.04 21.91
C LEU A 97 2.22 -2.48 23.20
N ALA A 98 0.94 -2.71 23.48
CA ALA A 98 0.34 -2.24 24.74
C ALA A 98 1.05 -2.81 25.98
N ILE A 99 1.49 -4.07 25.93
CA ILE A 99 2.30 -4.71 26.97
C ILE A 99 3.73 -4.14 26.98
N GLY A 100 4.32 -3.95 25.81
CA GLY A 100 5.71 -3.53 25.62
C GLY A 100 6.68 -4.66 25.29
N GLU A 101 6.18 -5.84 24.95
CA GLU A 101 7.00 -6.98 24.55
C GLU A 101 6.14 -7.98 23.79
N GLY A 102 6.78 -8.77 22.91
CA GLY A 102 6.11 -9.83 22.20
C GLY A 102 6.79 -10.21 20.89
N ARG A 103 6.43 -11.40 20.39
CA ARG A 103 7.11 -12.01 19.23
C ARG A 103 6.82 -11.25 17.94
N HIS A 104 5.60 -10.75 17.76
CA HIS A 104 5.23 -10.02 16.55
C HIS A 104 5.87 -8.63 16.57
N VAL A 105 5.94 -7.99 17.74
CA VAL A 105 6.67 -6.72 17.91
C VAL A 105 8.16 -6.89 17.60
N ASP A 106 8.80 -7.93 18.15
CA ASP A 106 10.21 -8.22 17.88
C ASP A 106 10.48 -8.48 16.39
N THR A 107 9.56 -9.22 15.75
CA THR A 107 9.60 -9.51 14.31
C THR A 107 9.44 -8.23 13.50
N MET A 108 8.45 -7.39 13.83
CA MET A 108 8.21 -6.10 13.19
C MET A 108 9.45 -5.20 13.28
N LEU A 109 10.02 -5.03 14.48
CA LEU A 109 11.24 -4.23 14.69
C LEU A 109 12.44 -4.78 13.91
N THR A 110 12.54 -6.12 13.79
CA THR A 110 13.57 -6.77 12.96
C THR A 110 13.37 -6.46 11.47
N MET A 111 12.14 -6.57 10.97
CA MET A 111 11.80 -6.27 9.57
C MET A 111 11.98 -4.79 9.24
N LEU A 112 11.78 -3.90 10.22
CA LEU A 112 12.09 -2.48 10.15
C LEU A 112 13.59 -2.16 10.28
N LYS A 113 14.43 -3.18 10.52
CA LYS A 113 15.89 -3.05 10.72
C LYS A 113 16.27 -2.09 11.85
N VAL A 114 15.48 -2.06 12.91
CA VAL A 114 15.78 -1.25 14.10
C VAL A 114 16.97 -1.84 14.83
N ASP A 115 18.01 -1.03 15.04
CA ASP A 115 19.20 -1.43 15.77
C ASP A 115 18.88 -1.78 17.22
N SER A 116 19.60 -2.76 17.78
CA SER A 116 19.34 -3.22 19.15
C SER A 116 19.49 -2.13 20.21
N ALA A 117 20.35 -1.13 19.94
CA ALA A 117 20.55 0.01 20.81
C ALA A 117 19.37 1.00 20.81
N GLU A 118 18.57 1.02 19.74
CA GLU A 118 17.46 1.96 19.55
C GLU A 118 16.09 1.31 19.77
N ARG A 119 16.06 -0.03 19.86
CA ARG A 119 14.83 -0.82 20.01
C ARG A 119 13.91 -0.33 21.13
N GLU A 120 14.44 -0.06 22.32
CA GLU A 120 13.62 0.38 23.46
C GLU A 120 13.01 1.77 23.21
N THR A 121 13.80 2.71 22.67
CA THR A 121 13.34 4.05 22.31
C THR A 121 12.24 3.99 21.25
N VAL A 122 12.49 3.27 20.15
CA VAL A 122 11.53 3.12 19.05
C VAL A 122 10.26 2.44 19.53
N LEU A 123 10.38 1.40 20.36
CA LEU A 123 9.23 0.73 20.95
C LEU A 123 8.37 1.69 21.78
N ASN A 124 8.97 2.48 22.66
CA ASN A 124 8.24 3.43 23.50
C ASN A 124 7.51 4.49 22.68
N GLU A 125 8.15 5.01 21.62
CA GLU A 125 7.52 5.95 20.69
C GLU A 125 6.35 5.31 19.91
N LEU A 126 6.53 4.08 19.43
CA LEU A 126 5.48 3.34 18.72
C LEU A 126 4.27 3.08 19.61
N ARG A 127 4.49 2.76 20.89
CA ARG A 127 3.42 2.60 21.89
C ARG A 127 2.62 3.88 22.07
N GLY A 128 3.29 5.02 22.14
CA GLY A 128 2.63 6.33 22.20
C GLY A 128 1.83 6.68 20.94
N SER A 129 2.15 6.06 19.81
CA SER A 129 1.49 6.29 18.52
C SER A 129 0.32 5.35 18.22
N LEU A 130 0.01 4.39 19.10
CA LEU A 130 -1.08 3.44 18.90
C LEU A 130 -2.42 4.17 18.80
N VAL A 131 -3.17 3.86 17.75
CA VAL A 131 -4.52 4.36 17.53
C VAL A 131 -5.51 3.38 18.17
N ILE A 132 -5.98 3.68 19.38
CA ILE A 132 -7.03 2.92 20.06
C ILE A 132 -8.39 3.51 19.63
N ASP A 133 -8.90 3.06 18.49
CA ASP A 133 -10.21 3.47 17.95
C ASP A 133 -10.93 2.25 17.36
N GLU A 134 -11.93 1.76 18.09
CA GLU A 134 -12.76 0.60 17.71
C GLU A 134 -13.63 0.86 16.46
N THR A 135 -13.78 2.12 16.04
CA THR A 135 -14.52 2.45 14.81
C THR A 135 -13.68 2.29 13.55
N ARG A 136 -12.36 2.12 13.71
CA ARG A 136 -11.41 1.89 12.61
C ARG A 136 -11.14 0.41 12.42
N SER A 137 -11.05 0.01 11.16
CA SER A 137 -10.60 -1.32 10.77
C SER A 137 -9.14 -1.56 11.18
N ASN A 138 -8.78 -2.83 11.37
CA ASN A 138 -7.39 -3.22 11.66
C ASN A 138 -6.42 -2.72 10.59
N SER A 139 -6.82 -2.71 9.31
CA SER A 139 -5.96 -2.19 8.23
C SER A 139 -5.73 -0.69 8.30
N GLU A 140 -6.71 0.11 8.73
CA GLU A 140 -6.51 1.55 8.97
C GLU A 140 -5.54 1.78 10.13
N LYS A 141 -5.68 1.00 11.21
CA LYS A 141 -4.79 1.09 12.36
C LYS A 141 -3.37 0.58 12.04
N ALA A 142 -3.24 -0.48 11.24
CA ALA A 142 -1.99 -1.02 10.73
C ALA A 142 -1.24 -0.02 9.85
N GLN A 143 -1.96 0.63 8.93
CA GLN A 143 -1.41 1.70 8.11
C GLN A 143 -0.87 2.84 8.98
N ALA A 144 -1.62 3.27 10.00
CA ALA A 144 -1.19 4.32 10.92
C ALA A 144 0.09 3.92 11.68
N LEU A 145 0.14 2.70 12.23
CA LEU A 145 1.31 2.17 12.92
C LEU A 145 2.54 2.13 12.00
N PHE A 146 2.36 1.65 10.76
CA PHE A 146 3.43 1.62 9.77
C PHE A 146 3.95 3.01 9.42
N TYR A 147 3.07 4.01 9.28
CA TYR A 147 3.50 5.39 9.06
C TYR A 147 4.27 5.96 10.24
N SER A 148 3.80 5.72 11.48
CA SER A 148 4.52 6.13 12.69
C SER A 148 5.92 5.54 12.73
N ALA A 149 6.04 4.23 12.48
CA ALA A 149 7.33 3.55 12.41
C ALA A 149 8.26 4.14 11.36
N GLN A 150 7.77 4.33 10.13
CA GLN A 150 8.61 4.92 9.10
C GLN A 150 8.96 6.38 9.38
N ASN A 151 8.14 7.15 10.08
CA ASN A 151 8.46 8.54 10.43
C ASN A 151 9.55 8.60 11.49
N LEU A 152 9.52 7.69 12.47
CA LEU A 152 10.54 7.57 13.50
C LEU A 152 11.91 7.19 12.91
N LEU A 153 11.94 6.25 11.95
CA LEU A 153 13.20 5.70 11.42
C LEU A 153 13.84 6.53 10.29
N ASN A 154 13.09 7.47 9.72
CA ASN A 154 13.59 8.37 8.67
C ASN A 154 13.66 9.83 9.16
N SER A 155 13.57 10.04 10.48
CA SER A 155 13.71 11.33 11.15
C SER A 155 15.17 11.71 11.38
#